data_AF-A0A7V4VWM5-F1
#
_entry.id   AF-A0A7V4VWM5-F1
#
_cell.length_a   1.000
_cell.length_b   1.000
_cell.length_c   1.000
_cell.angle_alpha   90.00
_cell.angle_beta   90.00
_cell.angle_gamma   90.00
#
_symmetry.space_group_name_H-M   'P 1'
#
loop_
_entity.id
_entity.type
_entity.pdbx_description
1 polymer ?
#
loop_
_entity_poly.entity_id
_entity_poly.type
_entity_poly.pdbx_seq_one_letter_code
_entity_poly.pdbx_strand_id
1 'polypeptide(L)'
;MNVTLETVKNHPFVQEFIEASNEYLGALGFTEHGFRHVSLVASISKNVLRHLNYNDPLPELASIAGYLHDIGNVINRHDHGQSSALIAMYILEELKMPSDEIAIVISAIGNHEEETGDPVNPVAAALILADKSDVHKTRVRNPQMINF
;
A
#
# COMPACT_ATOMS: atom_id res chain seq x y z
N MET A 1 10.82 -12.38 15.97
CA MET A 1 9.63 -11.59 16.34
C MET A 1 8.88 -11.41 15.04
N ASN A 2 7.62 -11.84 14.93
CA ASN A 2 6.90 -11.67 13.66
C ASN A 2 6.45 -10.22 13.55
N VAL A 3 6.91 -9.53 12.50
CA VAL A 3 6.46 -8.18 12.19
C VAL A 3 5.01 -8.27 11.73
N THR A 4 4.14 -7.42 12.29
CA THR A 4 2.70 -7.39 11.96
C THR A 4 2.33 -6.04 11.36
N LEU A 5 1.18 -5.97 10.70
CA LEU A 5 0.60 -4.70 10.24
C LEU A 5 0.46 -3.70 11.38
N GLU A 6 0.11 -4.15 12.59
CA GLU A 6 -0.02 -3.27 13.74
C GLU A 6 1.32 -2.64 14.13
N THR A 7 2.42 -3.40 14.04
CA THR A 7 3.78 -2.87 14.24
C THR A 7 4.12 -1.81 13.21
N VAL A 8 3.78 -2.05 11.94
CA VAL A 8 4.02 -1.11 10.83
C VAL A 8 3.19 0.18 10.99
N LYS A 9 1.92 0.05 11.38
CA LYS A 9 1.02 1.19 11.65
C LYS A 9 1.51 2.10 12.77
N ASN A 10 2.10 1.52 13.80
CA ASN A 10 2.61 2.25 14.95
C ASN A 10 4.02 2.82 14.73
N HIS A 11 4.64 2.60 13.57
CA HIS A 11 5.95 3.13 13.25
C HIS A 11 5.85 4.64 12.93
N PRO A 12 6.52 5.54 13.69
CA PRO A 12 6.39 7.00 13.50
C PRO A 12 6.72 7.46 12.08
N PHE A 13 7.83 6.96 11.52
CA PHE A 13 8.23 7.23 10.14
C PHE A 13 7.12 6.90 9.12
N VAL A 14 6.40 5.79 9.31
CA VAL A 14 5.32 5.38 8.40
C VAL A 14 4.16 6.36 8.47
N GLN A 15 3.79 6.80 9.68
CA GLN A 15 2.69 7.74 9.88
C GLN A 15 3.00 9.09 9.21
N GLU A 16 4.17 9.66 9.48
CA GLU A 16 4.60 10.95 8.92
C GLU A 16 4.69 10.90 7.39
N PHE A 17 5.20 9.80 6.83
CA PHE A 17 5.36 9.67 5.38
C PHE A 17 4.02 9.47 4.67
N ILE A 18 3.07 8.73 5.24
CA ILE A 18 1.71 8.60 4.68
C ILE A 18 1.00 9.95 4.70
N GLU A 19 1.13 10.71 5.80
CA GLU A 19 0.52 12.04 5.91
C GLU A 19 1.08 13.00 4.86
N ALA A 20 2.41 13.12 4.78
CA ALA A 20 3.08 13.97 3.79
C ALA A 20 2.78 13.55 2.34
N SER A 21 2.86 12.25 2.04
CA SER A 21 2.50 11.69 0.73
C SER A 21 1.09 12.10 0.30
N ASN A 22 0.13 11.98 1.22
CA ASN A 22 -1.25 12.35 0.97
C ASN A 22 -1.43 13.87 0.77
N GLU A 23 -0.72 14.70 1.54
CA GLU A 23 -0.73 16.15 1.34
C GLU A 23 -0.18 16.55 -0.03
N TYR A 24 0.94 15.96 -0.45
CA TYR A 24 1.61 16.30 -1.71
C TYR A 24 0.77 15.91 -2.92
N LEU A 25 0.18 14.72 -2.91
CA LEU A 25 -0.79 14.31 -3.93
C LEU A 25 -2.00 15.26 -3.97
N GLY A 26 -2.45 15.74 -2.82
CA GLY A 26 -3.49 16.74 -2.74
C GLY A 26 -3.11 18.06 -3.42
N ALA A 27 -1.90 18.54 -3.21
CA ALA A 27 -1.38 19.75 -3.86
C ALA A 27 -1.27 19.61 -5.39
N LEU A 28 -1.05 18.39 -5.88
CA LEU A 28 -1.00 18.05 -7.31
C LEU A 28 -2.40 17.78 -7.92
N GLY A 29 -3.46 17.78 -7.13
CA GLY A 29 -4.84 17.57 -7.58
C GLY A 29 -5.26 16.10 -7.71
N PHE A 30 -4.45 15.15 -7.19
CA PHE A 30 -4.82 13.73 -7.16
C PHE A 30 -5.83 13.41 -6.06
N THR A 31 -6.41 12.20 -6.13
CA THR A 31 -7.32 11.69 -5.11
C THR A 31 -6.64 11.46 -3.76
N GLU A 32 -7.44 11.23 -2.72
CA GLU A 32 -6.95 10.84 -1.40
C GLU A 32 -6.26 9.46 -1.42
N HIS A 33 -5.07 9.40 -0.81
CA HIS A 33 -4.22 8.21 -0.64
C HIS A 33 -3.60 8.20 0.78
N GLY A 34 -4.30 8.74 1.77
CA GLY A 34 -3.89 8.79 3.17
C GLY A 34 -4.40 7.58 3.96
N PHE A 35 -4.46 7.71 5.29
CA PHE A 35 -4.73 6.61 6.20
C PHE A 35 -6.01 5.82 5.90
N ARG A 36 -7.06 6.47 5.37
CA ARG A 36 -8.31 5.80 4.99
C ARG A 36 -8.05 4.82 3.85
N HIS A 37 -7.43 5.30 2.77
CA HIS A 37 -7.12 4.51 1.59
C HIS A 37 -6.20 3.34 1.93
N VAL A 38 -5.02 3.59 2.47
CA VAL A 38 -4.03 2.54 2.74
C VAL A 38 -4.52 1.51 3.77
N SER A 39 -5.35 1.93 4.75
CA SER A 39 -5.98 1.00 5.70
C SER A 39 -7.03 0.11 5.04
N LEU A 40 -7.81 0.65 4.10
CA LEU A 40 -8.81 -0.11 3.36
C LEU A 40 -8.12 -1.12 2.44
N VAL A 41 -7.12 -0.70 1.68
CA VAL A 41 -6.31 -1.57 0.81
C VAL A 41 -5.67 -2.68 1.63
N ALA A 42 -5.02 -2.37 2.76
CA ALA A 42 -4.46 -3.37 3.67
C ALA A 42 -5.48 -4.42 4.13
N SER A 43 -6.69 -3.98 4.51
CA SER A 43 -7.77 -4.88 4.95
C SER A 43 -8.26 -5.78 3.82
N ILE A 44 -8.50 -5.22 2.63
CA ILE A 44 -8.97 -5.97 1.47
C ILE A 44 -7.91 -6.97 1.00
N SER A 45 -6.64 -6.56 0.89
CA SER A 45 -5.53 -7.44 0.50
C SER A 45 -5.45 -8.67 1.41
N LYS A 46 -5.54 -8.47 2.73
CA LYS A 46 -5.59 -9.58 3.71
C LYS A 46 -6.79 -10.49 3.48
N ASN A 47 -7.96 -9.90 3.29
CA ASN A 47 -9.22 -10.61 3.15
C ASN A 47 -9.28 -11.42 1.85
N VAL A 48 -8.80 -10.91 0.73
CA VAL A 48 -8.74 -11.66 -0.55
C VAL A 48 -8.03 -12.99 -0.34
N LEU A 49 -6.83 -12.97 0.25
CA LEU A 49 -6.07 -14.21 0.49
C LEU A 49 -6.75 -15.14 1.49
N ARG A 50 -7.35 -14.60 2.57
CA ARG A 50 -8.11 -15.40 3.54
C ARG A 50 -9.33 -16.09 2.92
N HIS A 51 -10.10 -15.40 2.07
CA HIS A 51 -11.25 -15.98 1.39
C HIS A 51 -10.86 -17.07 0.38
N LEU A 52 -9.64 -17.01 -0.14
CA LEU A 52 -9.06 -18.04 -1.00
C LEU A 52 -8.35 -19.16 -0.22
N ASN A 53 -8.49 -19.19 1.11
CA ASN A 53 -7.91 -20.21 2.02
C ASN A 53 -6.36 -20.24 2.03
N TYR A 54 -5.69 -19.13 1.74
CA TYR A 54 -4.26 -19.01 2.00
C TYR A 54 -4.00 -18.89 3.50
N ASN A 55 -2.97 -19.58 3.97
CA ASN A 55 -2.51 -19.53 5.35
C ASN A 55 -1.45 -18.44 5.56
N ASP A 56 -1.22 -18.10 6.82
CA ASP A 56 -0.12 -17.22 7.23
C ASP A 56 1.24 -17.78 6.72
N PRO A 57 2.20 -16.90 6.36
CA PRO A 57 2.18 -15.46 6.58
C PRO A 57 1.51 -14.63 5.46
N LEU A 58 1.08 -15.22 4.35
CA LEU A 58 0.72 -14.46 3.14
C LEU A 58 -0.39 -13.40 3.34
N PRO A 59 -1.51 -13.68 4.03
CA PRO A 59 -2.50 -12.64 4.32
C PRO A 59 -1.95 -11.47 5.14
N GLU A 60 -1.02 -11.72 6.07
CA GLU A 60 -0.37 -10.67 6.85
C GLU A 60 0.56 -9.83 5.98
N LEU A 61 1.38 -10.47 5.13
CA LEU A 61 2.26 -9.79 4.18
C LEU A 61 1.47 -8.94 3.18
N ALA A 62 0.33 -9.43 2.69
CA ALA A 62 -0.55 -8.66 1.82
C ALA A 62 -1.15 -7.43 2.50
N SER A 63 -1.44 -7.53 3.79
CA SER A 63 -1.90 -6.40 4.58
C SER A 63 -0.82 -5.34 4.78
N ILE A 64 0.42 -5.76 5.01
CA ILE A 64 1.58 -4.87 5.14
C ILE A 64 1.88 -4.20 3.81
N ALA A 65 1.90 -4.97 2.71
CA ALA A 65 2.09 -4.45 1.36
C ALA A 65 1.02 -3.40 1.02
N GLY A 66 -0.26 -3.70 1.28
CA GLY A 66 -1.35 -2.75 1.07
C GLY A 66 -1.26 -1.48 1.90
N TYR A 67 -0.71 -1.53 3.10
CA TYR A 67 -0.54 -0.34 3.93
C TYR A 67 0.60 0.57 3.47
N LEU A 68 1.63 -0.01 2.84
CA LEU A 68 2.85 0.71 2.43
C LEU A 68 2.92 1.04 0.93
N HIS A 69 2.00 0.52 0.10
CA HIS A 69 2.15 0.54 -1.36
C HIS A 69 2.31 1.94 -1.97
N ASP A 70 1.76 2.97 -1.33
CA ASP A 70 1.71 4.34 -1.82
C ASP A 70 2.63 5.32 -1.05
N ILE A 71 3.45 4.82 -0.13
CA ILE A 71 4.33 5.66 0.71
C ILE A 71 5.35 6.45 -0.11
N GLY A 72 5.73 5.94 -1.29
CA GLY A 72 6.65 6.53 -2.25
C GLY A 72 6.12 7.78 -2.95
N ASN A 73 4.81 8.06 -2.90
CA ASN A 73 4.29 9.32 -3.43
C ASN A 73 4.81 10.55 -2.65
N VAL A 74 5.43 10.36 -1.48
CA VAL A 74 6.19 11.41 -0.79
C VAL A 74 7.38 11.94 -1.64
N ILE A 75 7.92 11.10 -2.53
CA ILE A 75 9.01 11.46 -3.44
C ILE A 75 8.45 11.98 -4.77
N ASN A 76 7.62 11.17 -5.43
CA ASN A 76 6.96 11.53 -6.68
C ASN A 76 5.81 10.56 -6.97
N ARG A 77 4.80 11.00 -7.73
CA ARG A 77 3.76 10.12 -8.26
C ARG A 77 4.30 9.18 -9.34
N HIS A 78 5.22 9.67 -10.16
CA HIS A 78 5.92 8.89 -11.17
C HIS A 78 6.83 7.87 -10.47
N ASP A 79 6.73 6.60 -10.88
CA ASP A 79 7.46 5.47 -10.27
C ASP A 79 7.25 5.32 -8.75
N HIS A 80 6.08 5.74 -8.22
CA HIS A 80 5.82 5.62 -6.78
C HIS A 80 5.85 4.16 -6.31
N GLY A 81 5.49 3.18 -7.14
CA GLY A 81 5.60 1.76 -6.79
C GLY A 81 7.03 1.34 -6.48
N GLN A 82 8.00 1.79 -7.28
CA GLN A 82 9.43 1.48 -7.12
C GLN A 82 10.00 2.20 -5.90
N SER A 83 9.66 3.49 -5.70
CA SER A 83 10.11 4.23 -4.53
C SER A 83 9.47 3.73 -3.23
N SER A 84 8.18 3.38 -3.25
CA SER A 84 7.48 2.71 -2.14
C SER A 84 8.15 1.39 -1.78
N ALA A 85 8.54 0.57 -2.77
CA ALA A 85 9.20 -0.71 -2.52
C ALA A 85 10.55 -0.53 -1.78
N LEU A 86 11.35 0.47 -2.19
CA LEU A 86 12.63 0.78 -1.53
C LEU A 86 12.44 1.34 -0.11
N ILE A 87 11.48 2.24 0.08
CA ILE A 87 11.15 2.78 1.42
C ILE A 87 10.62 1.67 2.33
N ALA A 88 9.73 0.82 1.83
CA ALA A 88 9.21 -0.33 2.57
C ALA A 88 10.32 -1.31 2.96
N MET A 89 11.27 -1.61 2.07
CA MET A 89 12.43 -2.43 2.38
C MET A 89 13.19 -1.89 3.61
N TYR A 90 13.50 -0.59 3.60
CA TYR A 90 14.19 0.07 4.72
C TYR A 90 13.41 -0.08 6.05
N ILE A 91 12.11 0.21 6.05
CA ILE A 91 11.25 0.11 7.26
C ILE A 91 11.21 -1.33 7.78
N LEU A 92 11.03 -2.31 6.89
CA LEU A 92 10.86 -3.71 7.28
C LEU A 92 12.17 -4.35 7.75
N GLU A 93 13.32 -3.94 7.20
CA GLU A 93 14.64 -4.31 7.69
C GLU A 93 14.93 -3.73 9.09
N GLU A 94 14.52 -2.48 9.34
CA GLU A 94 14.62 -1.84 10.65
C GLU A 94 13.80 -2.63 11.69
N LEU A 95 12.58 -3.03 11.33
CA LEU A 95 11.68 -3.87 12.13
C LEU A 95 12.11 -5.33 12.28
N LYS A 96 13.24 -5.75 11.67
CA LYS A 96 13.78 -7.12 11.72
C LYS A 96 12.83 -8.17 11.13
N MET A 97 12.07 -7.82 10.09
CA MET A 97 11.31 -8.79 9.30
C MET A 97 12.28 -9.76 8.59
N PRO A 98 11.95 -11.07 8.50
CA PRO A 98 12.72 -12.02 7.69
C PRO A 98 12.85 -11.58 6.22
N SER A 99 14.03 -11.77 5.62
CA SER A 99 14.33 -11.26 4.28
C SER A 99 13.50 -11.90 3.17
N ASP A 100 13.07 -13.15 3.34
CA ASP A 100 12.16 -13.86 2.45
C ASP A 100 10.74 -13.25 2.46
N GLU A 101 10.28 -12.79 3.63
CA GLU A 101 9.01 -12.06 3.76
C GLU A 101 9.12 -10.63 3.17
N ILE A 102 10.23 -9.94 3.43
CA ILE A 102 10.50 -8.61 2.83
C ILE A 102 10.47 -8.71 1.31
N ALA A 103 11.13 -9.71 0.72
CA ALA A 103 11.17 -9.91 -0.73
C ALA A 103 9.77 -10.03 -1.34
N ILE A 104 8.85 -10.72 -0.67
CA ILE A 104 7.44 -10.85 -1.12
C ILE A 104 6.73 -9.50 -1.06
N VAL A 105 6.86 -8.77 0.05
CA VAL A 105 6.20 -7.48 0.27
C VAL A 105 6.66 -6.44 -0.76
N ILE A 106 7.98 -6.26 -0.92
CA ILE A 106 8.52 -5.26 -1.85
C ILE A 106 8.29 -5.65 -3.31
N SER A 107 8.26 -6.95 -3.63
CA SER A 107 7.87 -7.44 -4.95
C SER A 107 6.41 -7.10 -5.25
N ALA A 108 5.50 -7.24 -4.28
CA ALA A 108 4.11 -6.85 -4.47
C ALA A 108 3.96 -5.34 -4.65
N ILE A 109 4.61 -4.54 -3.80
CA ILE A 109 4.59 -3.08 -3.90
C ILE A 109 5.18 -2.61 -5.22
N GLY A 110 6.32 -3.15 -5.66
CA GLY A 110 6.96 -2.71 -6.92
C GLY A 110 6.15 -3.05 -8.18
N ASN A 111 5.18 -3.97 -8.10
CA ASN A 111 4.40 -4.45 -9.24
C ASN A 111 2.89 -4.10 -9.13
N HIS A 112 2.48 -3.19 -8.24
CA HIS A 112 1.04 -2.96 -8.02
C HIS A 112 0.39 -1.96 -8.99
N GLU A 113 1.18 -1.13 -9.68
CA GLU A 113 0.65 -0.06 -10.54
C GLU A 113 0.39 -0.53 -11.97
N GLU A 114 -0.69 -0.06 -12.58
CA GLU A 114 -1.24 -0.56 -13.85
C GLU A 114 -0.29 -0.43 -15.05
N GLU A 115 0.52 0.63 -15.09
CA GLU A 115 1.40 0.91 -16.23
C GLU A 115 2.57 -0.07 -16.35
N THR A 116 2.99 -0.68 -15.23
CA THR A 116 4.22 -1.49 -15.16
C THR A 116 4.09 -2.75 -14.30
N GLY A 117 2.91 -3.05 -13.77
CA GLY A 117 2.69 -4.04 -12.72
C GLY A 117 2.12 -5.36 -13.20
N ASP A 118 2.67 -6.47 -12.70
CA ASP A 118 2.18 -7.82 -12.92
C ASP A 118 1.92 -8.54 -11.58
N PRO A 119 0.90 -9.42 -11.48
CA PRO A 119 0.62 -10.22 -10.29
C PRO A 119 1.64 -11.36 -10.13
N VAL A 120 2.90 -11.03 -9.87
CA VAL A 120 4.04 -11.95 -9.83
C VAL A 120 4.01 -12.95 -8.68
N ASN A 121 3.16 -12.72 -7.67
CA ASN A 121 2.90 -13.63 -6.56
C ASN A 121 1.49 -13.38 -5.97
N PRO A 122 0.96 -14.26 -5.08
CA PRO A 122 -0.38 -14.08 -4.51
C PRO A 122 -0.58 -12.77 -3.74
N VAL A 123 0.46 -12.26 -3.07
CA VAL A 123 0.42 -10.99 -2.33
C VAL A 123 0.29 -9.80 -3.30
N ALA A 124 1.02 -9.83 -4.42
CA ALA A 124 0.89 -8.85 -5.49
C ALA A 124 -0.51 -8.87 -6.11
N ALA A 125 -1.03 -10.05 -6.43
CA ALA A 125 -2.38 -10.20 -6.98
C ALA A 125 -3.46 -9.64 -6.04
N ALA A 126 -3.35 -9.93 -4.74
CA ALA A 126 -4.28 -9.42 -3.74
C ALA A 126 -4.18 -7.89 -3.58
N LEU A 127 -2.96 -7.34 -3.60
CA LEU A 127 -2.72 -5.91 -3.52
C LEU A 127 -3.31 -5.15 -4.73
N ILE A 128 -3.07 -5.63 -5.94
CA ILE A 128 -3.59 -5.02 -7.18
C ILE A 128 -5.13 -4.98 -7.12
N LEU A 129 -5.76 -6.10 -6.77
CA LEU A 129 -7.22 -6.16 -6.63
C LEU A 129 -7.73 -5.20 -5.55
N ALA A 130 -7.06 -5.13 -4.41
CA ALA A 130 -7.45 -4.29 -3.30
C ALA A 130 -7.37 -2.80 -3.64
N ASP A 131 -6.24 -2.33 -4.19
CA ASP A 131 -6.05 -0.93 -4.57
C ASP A 131 -7.09 -0.49 -5.60
N LYS A 132 -7.21 -1.23 -6.71
CA LYS A 132 -8.13 -0.90 -7.80
C LYS A 132 -9.61 -1.02 -7.39
N SER A 133 -9.92 -1.66 -6.27
CA SER A 133 -11.28 -1.74 -5.72
C SER A 133 -11.70 -0.55 -4.85
N ASP A 134 -10.80 0.34 -4.43
CA ASP A 134 -11.15 1.54 -3.65
C ASP A 134 -11.69 2.67 -4.53
N VAL A 135 -12.85 2.44 -5.15
CA VAL A 135 -13.56 3.41 -6.02
C VAL A 135 -14.57 4.26 -5.25
N HIS A 136 -14.18 4.82 -4.10
CA HIS A 136 -15.10 5.57 -3.25
C HIS A 136 -15.12 7.09 -3.54
N LYS A 137 -16.32 7.69 -3.61
CA LYS A 137 -16.51 9.13 -3.91
C LYS A 137 -15.80 10.08 -2.95
N THR A 138 -15.55 9.65 -1.71
CA THR A 138 -14.85 10.46 -0.69
C THR A 138 -13.37 10.65 -1.00
N ARG A 139 -12.84 9.96 -2.01
CA ARG A 139 -11.46 10.15 -2.50
C ARG A 139 -11.29 11.42 -3.32
N VAL A 140 -12.38 11.97 -3.86
CA VAL A 140 -12.35 13.16 -4.71
C VAL A 140 -12.11 14.40 -3.85
N ARG A 141 -10.98 15.08 -4.08
CA ARG A 141 -10.60 16.29 -3.33
C ARG A 141 -11.27 17.57 -3.82
N ASN A 142 -11.75 17.59 -5.08
CA ASN A 142 -12.47 18.73 -5.64
C ASN A 142 -13.96 18.41 -5.83
N PRO A 143 -14.85 18.82 -4.90
CA PRO A 143 -16.25 18.46 -4.92
C PRO A 143 -17.09 19.38 -5.80
N GLN A 144 -16.53 20.03 -6.84
CA GLN A 144 -17.36 20.72 -7.83
C GLN A 144 -18.27 19.68 -8.48
N MET A 145 -19.47 19.54 -7.91
CA MET A 145 -20.51 18.69 -8.47
C MET A 145 -20.84 19.25 -9.84
N ILE A 146 -20.71 18.40 -10.84
CA ILE A 146 -21.18 18.69 -12.18
C ILE A 146 -22.70 18.87 -12.05
N ASN A 147 -23.17 20.11 -12.17
CA ASN A 147 -24.60 20.39 -12.26
C ASN A 147 -25.05 19.99 -13.67
N PHE A 148 -25.98 19.04 -13.74
CA PHE A 148 -26.69 18.67 -14.96
C PHE A 148 -27.89 19.59 -15.20
#